data_AF-A0A1C5UCL3-F1
#
_entry.id   AF-A0A1C5UCL3-F1
#
_cell.length_a   1.000
_cell.length_b   1.000
_cell.length_c   1.000
_cell.angle_alpha   90.00
_cell.angle_beta   90.00
_cell.angle_gamma   90.00
#
_symmetry.space_group_name_H-M   'P 1'
#
loop_
_entity.id
_entity.type
_entity.pdbx_description
1 polymer ?
#
loop_
_entity_poly.entity_id
_entity_poly.type
_entity_poly.pdbx_seq_one_letter_code
_entity_poly.pdbx_strand_id
1 'polypeptide(L)'
;MIIGICDDDKIWERKASYIIGEYRKKASLDIDIQYFPDRESLLNYEGEPMEALFLDIELGDENGIELAEEVHIGSRNHERSD
;
A
#
# COMPACT_ATOMS: atom_id res chain seq x y z
N MET A 1 11.49 -6.08 2.01
CA MET A 1 10.46 -5.16 2.51
C MET A 1 9.45 -4.90 1.43
N ILE A 2 8.16 -5.02 1.74
CA ILE A 2 7.07 -4.68 0.82
C ILE A 2 6.41 -3.40 1.29
N ILE A 3 6.29 -2.44 0.38
CA ILE A 3 5.58 -1.18 0.59
C ILE A 3 4.42 -1.10 -0.41
N GLY A 4 3.21 -0.93 0.11
CA GLY A 4 2.02 -0.64 -0.67
C GLY A 4 1.87 0.85 -0.96
N ILE A 5 1.36 1.19 -2.14
CA ILE A 5 0.87 2.52 -2.50
C ILE A 5 -0.56 2.32 -3.03
N CYS A 6 -1.54 2.97 -2.40
CA CYS A 6 -2.93 2.96 -2.84
C CYS A 6 -3.40 4.39 -3.13
N ASP A 7 -3.61 4.68 -4.40
CA ASP A 7 -3.84 6.02 -4.94
C ASP A 7 -4.45 5.88 -6.35
N ASP A 8 -5.52 6.59 -6.68
CA ASP A 8 -6.19 6.50 -7.98
C ASP A 8 -5.49 7.34 -9.07
N ASP A 9 -4.50 8.17 -8.70
CA ASP A 9 -3.70 8.97 -9.61
C ASP A 9 -2.36 8.31 -9.99
N LYS A 10 -2.28 7.89 -11.26
CA LYS A 10 -1.06 7.31 -11.86
C LYS A 10 0.14 8.26 -11.89
N ILE A 11 -0.06 9.57 -11.81
CA ILE A 11 1.04 10.54 -11.69
C ILE A 11 1.63 10.46 -10.28
N TRP A 12 0.79 10.30 -9.27
CA TRP A 12 1.22 10.09 -7.89
C TRP A 12 1.93 8.76 -7.71
N GLU A 13 1.38 7.67 -8.26
CA GLU A 13 2.03 6.36 -8.32
C GLU A 13 3.49 6.47 -8.75
N ARG A 14 3.73 7.12 -9.91
CA ARG A 14 5.08 7.25 -10.48
C ARG A 14 6.00 8.10 -9.63
N LYS A 15 5.49 9.17 -9.03
CA LYS A 15 6.27 10.06 -8.14
C LYS A 15 6.64 9.34 -6.85
N ALA A 16 5.67 8.69 -6.20
CA ALA A 16 5.87 7.95 -4.96
C ALA A 16 6.85 6.79 -5.19
N SER A 17 6.64 5.99 -6.25
CA SER A 17 7.54 4.89 -6.62
C SER A 17 8.97 5.38 -6.89
N TYR A 18 9.13 6.53 -7.55
CA TYR A 18 10.45 7.14 -7.77
C TYR A 18 11.11 7.54 -6.44
N ILE A 19 10.39 8.23 -5.55
CA ILE A 19 10.93 8.68 -4.25
C ILE A 19 11.35 7.48 -3.40
N ILE A 20 10.51 6.45 -3.31
CA ILE A 20 10.80 5.22 -2.56
C ILE A 20 11.96 4.47 -3.20
N GLY A 21 12.03 4.41 -4.53
CA GLY A 21 13.16 3.82 -5.26
C GLY A 21 14.49 4.54 -5.01
N GLU A 22 14.50 5.87 -4.91
CA GLU A 22 15.70 6.63 -4.54
C GLU A 22 16.09 6.39 -3.08
N TYR A 23 15.13 6.24 -2.17
CA TYR A 23 15.39 5.85 -0.79
C TYR A 23 15.98 4.44 -0.69
N ARG A 24 15.42 3.46 -1.44
CA ARG A 24 15.93 2.10 -1.56
C ARG A 24 17.42 2.07 -1.88
N LYS A 25 17.83 2.85 -2.89
CA LYS A 25 19.25 2.97 -3.30
C LYS A 25 20.12 3.57 -2.20
N LYS A 26 19.69 4.67 -1.59
CA LYS A 26 20.46 5.37 -0.55
C LYS A 26 20.64 4.53 0.71
N ALA A 27 19.60 3.79 1.10
CA ALA A 27 19.60 2.97 2.29
C ALA A 27 20.15 1.55 2.05
N SER A 28 20.42 1.17 0.79
CA SER A 28 20.81 -0.20 0.40
C SER A 28 19.82 -1.25 0.93
N LEU A 29 18.54 -0.92 0.86
CA LEU A 29 17.44 -1.81 1.26
C LEU A 29 16.91 -2.56 0.04
N ASP A 30 16.32 -3.72 0.28
CA ASP A 30 15.54 -4.42 -0.73
C ASP A 30 14.06 -4.13 -0.53
N ILE A 31 13.56 -3.17 -1.31
CA ILE A 31 12.18 -2.69 -1.27
C ILE A 31 11.49 -3.13 -2.57
N ASP A 32 10.40 -3.87 -2.40
CA ASP A 32 9.42 -4.16 -3.42
C ASP A 32 8.20 -3.25 -3.23
N ILE A 33 7.72 -2.66 -4.32
CA ILE A 33 6.65 -1.67 -4.30
C ILE A 33 5.44 -2.28 -4.98
N GLN A 34 4.33 -2.36 -4.25
CA GLN A 34 3.05 -2.84 -4.75
C GLN A 34 2.10 -1.66 -4.91
N TYR A 35 1.44 -1.56 -6.06
CA TYR A 35 0.53 -0.46 -6.37
C TYR A 35 -0.91 -0.95 -6.52
N PHE A 36 -1.83 -0.18 -5.95
CA PHE A 36 -3.25 -0.45 -5.89
C PHE A 36 -4.03 0.80 -6.36
N PRO A 37 -4.66 0.79 -7.54
CA PRO A 37 -5.39 1.95 -8.03
C PRO A 37 -6.75 2.20 -7.33
N ASP A 38 -7.22 1.26 -6.51
CA ASP A 38 -8.56 1.27 -5.92
C ASP A 38 -8.64 0.39 -4.66
N ARG A 39 -9.76 0.47 -3.92
CA ARG A 39 -10.03 -0.38 -2.76
C ARG A 39 -9.97 -1.87 -3.09
N GLU A 40 -10.57 -2.28 -4.19
CA GLU A 40 -10.74 -3.70 -4.53
C GLU A 40 -9.39 -4.38 -4.71
N SER A 41 -8.48 -3.76 -5.45
CA SER A 41 -7.12 -4.26 -5.66
C SER A 41 -6.31 -4.34 -4.37
N LEU A 42 -6.47 -3.38 -3.44
CA LEU A 42 -5.80 -3.40 -2.14
C LEU A 42 -6.34 -4.53 -1.25
N LEU A 43 -7.67 -4.68 -1.14
CA LEU A 43 -8.28 -5.67 -0.26
C LEU A 43 -8.10 -7.11 -0.76
N ASN A 44 -7.97 -7.30 -2.08
CA ASN A 44 -7.73 -8.60 -2.70
C ASN A 44 -6.24 -8.94 -2.82
N TYR A 45 -5.35 -8.19 -2.18
CA TYR A 45 -3.92 -8.50 -2.19
C TYR A 45 -3.63 -9.78 -1.38
N GLU A 46 -3.17 -10.82 -2.07
CA GLU A 46 -2.81 -12.13 -1.48
C GLU A 46 -1.28 -12.34 -1.36
N GLY A 47 -0.49 -11.29 -1.55
CA GLY A 47 0.97 -11.38 -1.45
C GLY A 47 1.48 -11.39 -0.01
N GLU A 48 2.81 -11.34 0.14
CA GLU A 48 3.46 -11.29 1.45
C GLU A 48 3.05 -10.01 2.23
N PRO A 49 2.99 -10.05 3.58
CA PRO A 49 2.56 -8.91 4.38
C PRO A 49 3.32 -7.63 4.08
N MET A 50 2.58 -6.54 3.88
CA MET A 50 3.16 -5.21 3.68
C MET A 50 3.65 -4.64 5.01
N GLU A 51 4.87 -4.08 5.00
CA GLU A 51 5.46 -3.42 6.17
C GLU A 51 5.00 -1.96 6.30
N ALA A 52 4.62 -1.34 5.18
CA ALA A 52 4.05 0.00 5.14
C ALA A 52 3.06 0.13 3.98
N LEU A 53 2.04 0.96 4.17
CA LEU A 53 1.06 1.33 3.16
C LEU A 53 0.94 2.85 3.12
N PHE A 54 1.19 3.44 1.95
CA PHE A 54 0.83 4.82 1.65
C PHE A 54 -0.55 4.81 1.00
N LEU A 55 -1.52 5.44 1.65
CA LEU A 55 -2.91 5.42 1.23
C LEU A 55 -3.41 6.85 1.04
N ASP A 56 -3.97 7.15 -0.12
CA ASP A 56 -4.62 8.43 -0.36
C ASP A 56 -5.90 8.55 0.47
N ILE A 57 -6.17 9.75 0.97
CA ILE A 57 -7.36 10.03 1.78
C ILE A 57 -8.61 10.09 0.88
N GLU A 58 -8.47 10.69 -0.30
CA GLU A 58 -9.53 10.83 -1.31
C GLU A 58 -9.26 9.88 -2.47
N LEU A 59 -9.68 8.61 -2.34
CA LEU A 59 -9.41 7.58 -3.34
C LEU A 59 -10.56 7.54 -4.36
N GLY A 60 -10.54 8.44 -5.34
CA GLY A 60 -11.64 8.60 -6.29
C GLY A 60 -12.96 8.94 -5.59
N ASP A 61 -13.96 8.06 -5.70
CA ASP A 61 -15.26 8.18 -5.01
C ASP A 61 -15.26 7.52 -3.61
N GLU A 62 -14.12 6.99 -3.16
CA GLU A 62 -13.97 6.26 -1.90
C GLU A 62 -13.20 7.05 -0.83
N ASN A 63 -13.39 6.66 0.44
CA ASN A 63 -12.69 7.25 1.58
C ASN A 63 -11.53 6.36 2.05
N GLY A 64 -10.30 6.86 1.93
CA GLY A 64 -9.10 6.15 2.34
C GLY A 64 -8.98 5.94 3.85
N ILE A 65 -9.57 6.79 4.68
CA ILE A 65 -9.57 6.60 6.14
C ILE A 65 -10.39 5.37 6.51
N GLU A 66 -11.57 5.20 5.90
CA GLU A 66 -12.41 4.01 6.11
C GLU A 66 -11.71 2.75 5.61
N LEU A 67 -11.02 2.83 4.47
CA LEU A 67 -10.24 1.72 3.93
C LEU A 67 -9.08 1.32 4.86
N ALA A 68 -8.39 2.28 5.47
CA ALA A 68 -7.32 1.99 6.44
C ALA A 68 -7.83 1.16 7.63
N GLU A 69 -9.04 1.45 8.12
CA GLU A 69 -9.66 0.69 9.21
C GLU A 69 -9.95 -0.75 8.80
N GLU A 70 -10.47 -0.96 7.59
CA GLU A 70 -10.77 -2.29 7.05
C GLU A 70 -9.51 -3.13 6.87
N VAL A 71 -8.46 -2.56 6.26
CA VAL A 71 -7.15 -3.21 6.11
C VAL A 71 -6.59 -3.61 7.48
N HIS A 72 -6.63 -2.71 8.47
CA HIS A 72 -6.15 -3.00 9.82
C HIS A 72 -6.95 -4.11 10.52
N ILE A 73 -8.25 -4.21 10.28
CA ILE A 73 -9.07 -5.33 10.78
C ILE A 73 -8.68 -6.64 10.09
N GLY A 74 -8.51 -6.62 8.77
CA GLY A 74 -8.06 -7.78 7.98
C GLY A 74 -6.72 -8.34 8.47
N SER A 75 -5.71 -7.48 8.67
CA SER A 75 -4.38 -7.88 9.14
C SER A 75 -4.42 -8.59 10.50
N ARG A 76 -5.24 -8.10 11.45
CA ARG A 76 -5.35 -8.70 12.80
C ARG A 76 -6.00 -10.08 12.81
N ASN A 77 -6.87 -10.37 11.86
CA ASN A 77 -7.52 -11.69 11.77
C ASN A 77 -6.57 -12.75 11.21
N HIS A 78 -5.61 -12.36 10.36
CA HIS A 78 -4.58 -13.26 9.85
C HIS A 78 -3.61 -13.67 10.96
N GLU A 79 -3.14 -12.72 11.79
CA GLU A 79 -2.24 -13.01 12.92
C GLU A 79 -2.83 -13.90 14.03
N ARG A 80 -4.15 -14.08 14.07
CA ARG A 80 -4.84 -14.93 15.06
C ARG A 80 -5.14 -16.35 14.56
N SER A 81 -4.88 -16.62 13.29
CA SER A 81 -5.20 -17.89 12.63
C SER A 81 -4.00 -18.83 12.51
N ASP A 82 -2.80 -18.35 12.90
CA ASP A 82 -1.53 -19.08 13.00
C ASP A 82 -1.16 -19.38 14.48
#